data_AF-A0A8I0WQR8-F1
#
_entry.id   AF-A0A8I0WQR8-F1
#
_cell.length_a   1.000
_cell.length_b   1.000
_cell.length_c   1.000
_cell.angle_alpha   90.00
_cell.angle_beta   90.00
_cell.angle_gamma   90.00
#
_symmetry.space_group_name_H-M   'P 1'
#
loop_
_entity.id
_entity.type
_entity.pdbx_description
1 polymer ?
#
loop_
_entity_poly.entity_id
_entity_poly.type
_entity_poly.pdbx_seq_one_letter_code
_entity_poly.pdbx_strand_id
1 'polypeptide(L)'
;MKYRYTLSLTALSFLSASALAVEYPVGHPILKNGMEIQGVYLQPITMDTEEGHHAMNHLAADKADIHLEADIHATEDNPNGFAEGDWIPYLTIEYTVTKSDAPAKKQQGTFMAMVANDGPHYGENLKLDGNGQYNVTYKIYPPSYNKDIAFGRHIDKETGVAPWFEPFEVSWDFTYSGTGRKGSY
;
A
#
# COMPACT_ATOMS: atom_id res chain seq x y z
N MET A 1 -48.08 29.52 -46.61
CA MET A 1 -47.04 28.50 -46.43
C MET A 1 -46.47 28.63 -45.02
N LYS A 2 -46.48 27.56 -44.22
CA LYS A 2 -46.15 27.57 -42.78
C LYS A 2 -44.64 27.47 -42.56
N TYR A 3 -44.05 28.37 -41.78
CA TYR A 3 -42.66 28.26 -41.32
C TYR A 3 -42.56 27.19 -40.22
N ARG A 4 -41.69 26.20 -40.42
CA ARG A 4 -41.38 25.15 -39.43
C ARG A 4 -40.06 25.48 -38.77
N TYR A 5 -40.11 25.95 -37.52
CA TYR A 5 -38.93 26.01 -36.66
C TYR A 5 -38.61 24.59 -36.21
N THR A 6 -37.45 24.08 -36.62
CA THR A 6 -36.96 22.77 -36.19
C THR A 6 -36.03 23.04 -35.01
N LEU A 7 -36.50 22.71 -33.80
CA LEU A 7 -35.71 22.82 -32.58
C LEU A 7 -34.72 21.63 -32.57
N SER A 8 -33.46 21.86 -32.91
CA SER A 8 -32.41 20.83 -32.74
C SER A 8 -32.08 20.70 -31.26
N LEU A 9 -32.49 19.58 -30.67
CA LEU A 9 -32.12 19.19 -29.31
C LEU A 9 -30.72 18.55 -29.35
N THR A 10 -29.68 19.30 -29.00
CA THR A 10 -28.32 18.77 -28.90
C THR A 10 -28.23 17.96 -27.60
N ALA A 11 -28.25 16.63 -27.71
CA ALA A 11 -28.01 15.74 -26.58
C ALA A 11 -26.53 15.80 -26.19
N LEU A 12 -26.22 16.41 -25.04
CA LEU A 12 -24.88 16.41 -24.47
C LEU A 12 -24.64 15.07 -23.77
N SER A 13 -24.02 14.12 -24.47
CA SER A 13 -23.60 12.85 -23.89
C SER A 13 -22.45 13.10 -22.90
N PHE A 14 -22.72 12.96 -21.61
CA PHE A 14 -21.69 12.91 -20.57
C PHE A 14 -20.88 11.62 -20.73
N LEU A 15 -19.65 11.75 -21.24
CA LEU A 15 -18.66 10.69 -21.16
C LEU A 15 -18.19 10.61 -19.71
N SER A 16 -18.57 9.55 -19.01
CA SER A 16 -17.98 9.22 -17.71
C SER A 16 -16.51 8.86 -17.92
N ALA A 17 -15.60 9.72 -17.47
CA ALA A 17 -14.19 9.39 -17.41
C ALA A 17 -13.98 8.36 -16.28
N SER A 18 -13.52 7.15 -16.63
CA SER A 18 -13.08 6.18 -15.65
C SER A 18 -11.86 6.74 -14.89
N ALA A 19 -11.97 6.87 -13.58
CA ALA A 19 -10.93 7.44 -12.74
C ALA A 19 -10.08 6.31 -12.13
N LEU A 20 -8.86 6.13 -12.64
CA LEU A 20 -7.88 5.17 -12.13
C LEU A 20 -7.23 5.70 -10.84
N ALA A 21 -6.94 4.81 -9.90
CA ALA A 21 -6.01 5.10 -8.81
C ALA A 21 -4.61 5.29 -9.43
N VAL A 22 -3.86 6.28 -8.94
CA VAL A 22 -2.48 6.52 -9.37
C VAL A 22 -1.57 6.30 -8.18
N GLU A 23 -0.73 5.29 -8.28
CA GLU A 23 0.34 5.03 -7.34
C GLU A 23 1.55 5.93 -7.63
N TYR A 24 2.17 6.39 -6.55
CA TYR A 24 3.39 7.18 -6.54
C TYR A 24 4.47 6.37 -5.82
N PRO A 25 5.57 6.02 -6.50
CA PRO A 25 6.62 5.21 -5.88
C PRO A 25 7.36 6.00 -4.79
N VAL A 26 7.63 5.32 -3.68
CA VAL A 26 8.49 5.77 -2.60
C VAL A 26 9.89 5.19 -2.83
N GLY A 27 10.67 5.88 -3.67
CA GLY A 27 12.01 5.41 -4.06
C GLY A 27 11.99 4.21 -5.01
N HIS A 28 13.12 3.50 -5.11
CA HIS A 28 13.29 2.33 -5.97
C HIS A 28 13.06 1.01 -5.21
N PRO A 29 12.68 -0.09 -5.88
CA PRO A 29 12.52 -1.38 -5.23
C PRO A 29 13.83 -1.84 -4.57
N ILE A 30 13.71 -2.49 -3.41
CA ILE A 30 14.84 -3.11 -2.71
C ILE A 30 14.70 -4.63 -2.78
N LEU A 31 15.73 -5.30 -3.30
CA LEU A 31 15.82 -6.75 -3.29
C LEU A 31 16.52 -7.23 -2.03
N LYS A 32 15.85 -8.03 -1.20
CA LYS A 32 16.40 -8.54 0.06
C LYS A 32 15.69 -9.82 0.52
N ASN A 33 16.46 -10.79 1.01
CA ASN A 33 15.94 -12.05 1.57
C ASN A 33 15.00 -12.82 0.62
N GLY A 34 15.27 -12.80 -0.69
CA GLY A 34 14.42 -13.46 -1.68
C GLY A 34 13.10 -12.73 -1.95
N MET A 35 13.05 -11.41 -1.72
CA MET A 35 11.88 -10.57 -1.92
C MET A 35 12.25 -9.29 -2.66
N GLU A 36 11.37 -8.83 -3.56
CA GLU A 36 11.32 -7.46 -4.04
C GLU A 36 10.36 -6.67 -3.16
N ILE A 37 10.83 -5.54 -2.63
CA ILE A 37 10.10 -4.71 -1.67
C ILE A 37 10.00 -3.30 -2.24
N GLN A 38 8.78 -2.84 -2.50
CA GLN A 38 8.50 -1.49 -3.00
C GLN A 38 7.50 -0.80 -2.06
N GLY A 39 7.80 0.45 -1.68
CA GLY A 39 6.81 1.32 -1.05
C GLY A 39 6.10 2.16 -2.11
N VAL A 40 4.78 2.28 -2.03
CA VAL A 40 4.01 3.21 -2.87
C VAL A 40 3.03 4.00 -2.00
N TYR A 41 2.56 5.13 -2.51
CA TYR A 41 1.40 5.79 -1.92
C TYR A 41 0.40 6.21 -3.00
N LEU A 42 -0.85 6.35 -2.61
CA LEU A 42 -1.94 6.81 -3.46
C LEU A 42 -2.94 7.63 -2.64
N GLN A 43 -4.06 8.04 -3.26
CA GLN A 43 -5.15 8.66 -2.51
C GLN A 43 -5.66 7.73 -1.39
N PRO A 44 -6.13 8.27 -0.26
CA PRO A 44 -6.76 7.46 0.79
C PRO A 44 -7.85 6.55 0.26
N ILE A 45 -7.96 5.38 0.85
CA ILE A 45 -8.94 4.35 0.51
C ILE A 45 -9.94 4.17 1.64
N THR A 46 -11.10 3.59 1.35
CA THR A 46 -12.08 3.18 2.34
C THR A 46 -12.06 1.66 2.41
N MET A 47 -11.94 1.09 3.61
CA MET A 47 -12.01 -0.36 3.82
C MET A 47 -13.34 -0.77 4.44
N ASP A 48 -13.76 -2.00 4.16
CA ASP A 48 -14.92 -2.63 4.79
C ASP A 48 -14.72 -2.89 6.29
N THR A 49 -13.49 -2.75 6.79
CA THR A 49 -13.12 -2.82 8.21
C THR A 49 -13.31 -1.50 8.96
N GLU A 50 -13.81 -0.43 8.33
CA GLU A 50 -14.09 0.83 9.01
C GLU A 50 -15.40 0.80 9.81
N GLU A 51 -16.27 -0.20 9.57
CA GLU A 51 -17.59 -0.30 10.18
C GLU A 51 -17.89 -1.71 10.74
N GLY A 52 -18.82 -1.79 11.68
CA GLY A 52 -19.38 -3.05 12.18
C GLY A 52 -18.44 -3.89 13.07
N HIS A 53 -18.60 -5.21 13.03
CA HIS A 53 -17.86 -6.16 13.88
C HIS A 53 -16.37 -6.29 13.51
N HIS A 54 -15.96 -5.74 12.37
CA HIS A 54 -14.59 -5.73 11.87
C HIS A 54 -13.93 -4.36 12.04
N ALA A 55 -14.49 -3.47 12.86
CA ALA A 55 -13.93 -2.15 13.12
C ALA A 55 -12.48 -2.28 13.63
N MET A 56 -11.52 -1.97 12.76
CA MET A 56 -10.10 -1.89 13.08
C MET A 56 -9.74 -0.44 13.41
N ASN A 57 -8.69 -0.23 14.21
CA ASN A 57 -8.14 1.11 14.49
C ASN A 57 -7.36 1.63 13.26
N HIS A 58 -8.05 1.85 12.16
CA HIS A 58 -7.56 2.41 10.90
C HIS A 58 -7.92 3.89 10.79
N LEU A 59 -7.10 4.70 10.12
CA LEU A 59 -7.47 6.09 9.86
C LEU A 59 -8.45 6.17 8.69
N ALA A 60 -9.68 6.65 8.95
CA ALA A 60 -10.68 6.83 7.90
C ALA A 60 -10.18 7.71 6.73
N ALA A 61 -10.63 7.41 5.52
CA ALA A 61 -10.18 8.06 4.29
C ALA A 61 -10.28 9.59 4.31
N ASP A 62 -11.35 10.13 4.89
CA ASP A 62 -11.63 11.57 5.00
C ASP A 62 -10.72 12.31 5.99
N LYS A 63 -9.98 11.57 6.81
CA LYS A 63 -9.00 12.08 7.77
C LYS A 63 -7.57 11.83 7.34
N ALA A 64 -7.33 11.11 6.26
CA ALA A 64 -6.01 10.78 5.74
C ALA A 64 -5.61 11.68 4.57
N ASP A 65 -4.32 11.73 4.29
CA ASP A 65 -3.75 12.43 3.13
C ASP A 65 -3.28 11.45 2.04
N ILE A 66 -2.81 10.27 2.46
CA ILE A 66 -2.39 9.17 1.59
C ILE A 66 -2.90 7.83 2.12
N HIS A 67 -3.02 6.85 1.23
CA HIS A 67 -2.83 5.45 1.58
C HIS A 67 -1.38 5.08 1.26
N LEU A 68 -0.63 4.58 2.25
CA LEU A 68 0.76 4.14 2.09
C LEU A 68 0.78 2.61 2.08
N GLU A 69 1.43 2.03 1.09
CA GLU A 69 1.48 0.58 0.86
C GLU A 69 2.92 0.06 0.85
N ALA A 70 3.07 -1.23 1.14
CA ALA A 70 4.25 -2.04 0.90
C ALA A 70 3.87 -3.25 0.02
N ASP A 71 4.39 -3.24 -1.19
CA ASP A 71 4.28 -4.33 -2.16
C ASP A 71 5.49 -5.24 -2.00
N ILE A 72 5.24 -6.49 -1.62
CA ILE A 72 6.29 -7.46 -1.29
C ILE A 72 6.01 -8.77 -2.00
N HIS A 73 6.86 -9.06 -2.98
CA HIS A 73 6.74 -10.25 -3.82
C HIS A 73 8.03 -11.07 -3.77
N ALA A 74 7.91 -12.38 -3.89
CA ALA A 74 9.07 -13.28 -3.99
C ALA A 74 9.86 -13.01 -5.27
N THR A 75 11.18 -13.03 -5.15
CA THR A 75 12.10 -13.12 -6.30
C THR A 75 12.30 -14.57 -6.72
N GLU A 76 12.90 -14.81 -7.89
CA GLU A 76 13.22 -16.15 -8.40
C GLU A 76 14.03 -17.00 -7.40
N ASP A 77 14.89 -16.37 -6.60
CA ASP A 77 15.76 -17.02 -5.62
C ASP A 77 15.16 -17.11 -4.20
N ASN A 78 13.84 -16.98 -4.04
CA ASN A 78 13.19 -17.05 -2.74
C ASN A 78 13.53 -18.36 -1.98
N PRO A 79 14.17 -18.28 -0.79
CA PRO A 79 14.65 -19.47 -0.10
C PRO A 79 13.55 -20.16 0.75
N ASN A 80 12.36 -19.55 0.84
CA ASN A 80 11.29 -19.96 1.73
C ASN A 80 10.13 -20.66 1.02
N GLY A 81 10.28 -20.95 -0.28
CA GLY A 81 9.36 -21.80 -1.05
C GLY A 81 8.22 -21.07 -1.76
N PHE A 82 8.25 -19.73 -1.81
CA PHE A 82 7.33 -18.94 -2.64
C PHE A 82 7.82 -18.90 -4.09
N ALA A 83 6.90 -18.94 -5.06
CA ALA A 83 7.27 -18.80 -6.47
C ALA A 83 7.56 -17.34 -6.82
N GLU A 84 8.37 -17.12 -7.86
CA GLU A 84 8.66 -15.76 -8.34
C GLU A 84 7.35 -14.99 -8.63
N GLY A 85 7.25 -13.77 -8.10
CA GLY A 85 6.09 -12.91 -8.25
C GLY A 85 4.93 -13.22 -7.30
N ASP A 86 5.00 -14.28 -6.48
CA ASP A 86 3.99 -14.50 -5.44
C ASP A 86 4.08 -13.40 -4.37
N TRP A 87 2.95 -12.86 -3.97
CA TRP A 87 2.88 -12.00 -2.78
C TRP A 87 3.32 -12.77 -1.54
N ILE A 88 4.09 -12.13 -0.65
CA ILE A 88 4.54 -12.75 0.61
C ILE A 88 3.52 -12.48 1.72
N PRO A 89 2.71 -13.47 2.14
CA PRO A 89 1.67 -13.27 3.12
C PRO A 89 2.20 -13.36 4.56
N TYR A 90 1.33 -12.98 5.51
CA TYR A 90 1.54 -13.11 6.96
C TYR A 90 2.74 -12.37 7.55
N LEU A 91 3.42 -11.52 6.80
CA LEU A 91 4.39 -10.57 7.34
C LEU A 91 3.75 -9.67 8.41
N THR A 92 4.56 -9.25 9.37
CA THR A 92 4.25 -8.08 10.21
C THR A 92 5.15 -6.95 9.76
N ILE A 93 4.58 -5.79 9.46
CA ILE A 93 5.35 -4.64 8.94
C ILE A 93 5.05 -3.42 9.81
N GLU A 94 6.06 -2.96 10.54
CA GLU A 94 6.00 -1.69 11.27
C GLU A 94 6.53 -0.59 10.36
N TYR A 95 5.82 0.53 10.26
CA TYR A 95 6.29 1.69 9.50
C TYR A 95 6.69 2.83 10.43
N THR A 96 7.64 3.64 10.00
CA THR A 96 7.98 4.92 10.59
C THR A 96 8.11 5.95 9.48
N VAL A 97 7.32 7.02 9.53
CA VAL A 97 7.36 8.16 8.60
C VAL A 97 7.83 9.40 9.35
N THR A 98 8.79 10.11 8.77
CA THR A 98 9.40 11.30 9.36
C THR A 98 9.54 12.40 8.30
N LYS A 99 9.10 13.62 8.61
CA LYS A 99 9.33 14.78 7.73
C LYS A 99 10.76 15.29 7.90
N SER A 100 11.47 15.55 6.79
CA SER A 100 12.91 15.87 6.84
C SER A 100 13.23 17.17 7.59
N ASP A 101 12.33 18.16 7.60
CA ASP A 101 12.49 19.43 8.33
C ASP A 101 12.00 19.36 9.80
N ALA A 102 11.39 18.24 10.21
CA ALA A 102 10.90 18.02 11.57
C ALA A 102 11.22 16.59 12.06
N PRO A 103 12.51 16.17 12.09
CA PRO A 103 12.89 14.78 12.31
C PRO A 103 12.54 14.21 13.70
N ALA A 104 12.27 15.08 14.68
CA ALA A 104 11.80 14.67 16.01
C ALA A 104 10.33 14.22 16.01
N LYS A 105 9.54 14.58 14.98
CA LYS A 105 8.12 14.29 14.87
C LYS A 105 7.95 13.05 13.98
N LYS A 106 7.86 11.90 14.62
CA LYS A 106 7.71 10.60 13.94
C LYS A 106 6.24 10.15 14.00
N GLN A 107 5.75 9.62 12.89
CA GLN A 107 4.50 8.87 12.84
C GLN A 107 4.83 7.40 12.65
N GLN A 108 4.25 6.55 13.49
CA GLN A 108 4.59 5.13 13.53
C GLN A 108 3.31 4.30 13.67
N GLY A 109 3.35 3.08 13.16
CA GLY A 109 2.25 2.13 13.24
C GLY A 109 2.64 0.79 12.63
N THR A 110 1.63 -0.06 12.42
CA THR A 110 1.79 -1.38 11.80
C THR A 110 0.82 -1.43 10.63
N PHE A 111 1.30 -1.86 9.45
CA PHE A 111 0.43 -2.06 8.30
C PHE A 111 -0.53 -3.23 8.53
N MET A 112 -1.68 -3.15 7.87
CA MET A 112 -2.63 -4.24 7.76
C MET A 112 -2.48 -4.93 6.40
N ALA A 113 -2.65 -6.25 6.37
CA ALA A 113 -2.78 -6.98 5.11
C ALA A 113 -4.18 -6.74 4.52
N MET A 114 -4.26 -6.44 3.23
CA MET A 114 -5.51 -6.16 2.54
C MET A 114 -5.41 -6.55 1.05
N VAL A 115 -6.52 -6.40 0.33
CA VAL A 115 -6.59 -6.69 -1.11
C VAL A 115 -7.33 -5.58 -1.84
N ALA A 116 -6.78 -5.13 -2.95
CA ALA A 116 -7.40 -4.21 -3.89
C ALA A 116 -7.63 -4.90 -5.24
N ASN A 117 -8.00 -4.12 -6.27
CA ASN A 117 -8.32 -4.67 -7.59
C ASN A 117 -7.08 -5.04 -8.43
N ASP A 118 -5.89 -4.64 -7.98
CA ASP A 118 -4.56 -4.95 -8.53
C ASP A 118 -3.88 -6.11 -7.79
N GLY A 119 -4.25 -6.40 -6.54
CA GLY A 119 -3.75 -7.55 -5.80
C GLY A 119 -3.71 -7.36 -4.29
N PRO A 120 -3.14 -8.32 -3.55
CA PRO A 120 -2.90 -8.19 -2.13
C PRO A 120 -1.67 -7.34 -1.82
N HIS A 121 -1.73 -6.55 -0.75
CA HIS A 121 -0.62 -5.72 -0.27
C HIS A 121 -0.75 -5.48 1.24
N TYR A 122 0.24 -4.77 1.80
CA TYR A 122 0.18 -4.25 3.17
C TYR A 122 0.05 -2.74 3.14
N GLY A 123 -0.86 -2.14 3.92
CA GLY A 123 -1.03 -0.70 3.87
C GLY A 123 -1.66 -0.07 5.12
N GLU A 124 -1.66 1.25 5.15
CA GLU A 124 -2.34 2.09 6.14
C GLU A 124 -2.62 3.49 5.59
N ASN A 125 -3.74 4.08 6.01
CA ASN A 125 -4.08 5.45 5.70
C ASN A 125 -3.31 6.39 6.65
N LEU A 126 -2.61 7.38 6.11
CA LEU A 126 -1.77 8.28 6.90
C LEU A 126 -2.15 9.74 6.70
N LYS A 127 -2.20 10.47 7.81
CA LYS A 127 -2.20 11.94 7.83
C LYS A 127 -0.75 12.45 7.80
N LEU A 128 -0.38 13.28 6.85
CA LEU A 128 0.96 13.87 6.74
C LEU A 128 0.99 15.32 7.24
N ASP A 129 2.17 15.79 7.64
CA ASP A 129 2.39 17.19 8.09
C ASP A 129 2.62 18.15 6.90
N GLY A 130 1.70 18.13 5.93
CA GLY A 130 1.73 18.95 4.71
C GLY A 130 2.75 18.50 3.65
N ASN A 131 2.98 19.32 2.63
CA ASN A 131 3.93 19.01 1.58
C ASN A 131 5.38 19.06 2.10
N GLY A 132 6.27 18.26 1.49
CA GLY A 132 7.70 18.29 1.81
C GLY A 132 8.43 17.00 1.48
N GLN A 133 9.69 16.95 1.91
CA GLN A 133 10.51 15.73 1.88
C GLN A 133 10.22 14.90 3.12
N TYR A 134 10.12 13.59 2.92
CA TYR A 134 9.87 12.61 3.94
C TYR A 134 10.85 11.45 3.81
N ASN A 135 11.16 10.83 4.94
CA ASN A 135 11.74 9.51 5.00
C ASN A 135 10.68 8.52 5.51
N VAL A 136 10.62 7.35 4.89
CA VAL A 136 9.86 6.21 5.40
C VAL A 136 10.79 5.04 5.63
N THR A 137 10.56 4.32 6.72
CA THR A 137 11.23 3.07 7.06
C THR A 137 10.20 1.99 7.33
N TYR A 138 10.36 0.83 6.71
CA TYR A 138 9.61 -0.37 7.04
C TYR A 138 10.52 -1.33 7.79
N LYS A 139 10.05 -1.79 8.95
CA LYS A 139 10.63 -2.90 9.70
C LYS A 139 9.78 -4.13 9.48
N ILE A 140 10.35 -5.11 8.78
CA ILE A 140 9.66 -6.29 8.27
C ILE A 140 10.06 -7.48 9.11
N TYR A 141 9.06 -8.16 9.66
CA TYR A 141 9.21 -9.39 10.42
C TYR A 141 8.71 -10.58 9.59
N PRO A 142 9.34 -11.76 9.70
CA PRO A 142 8.94 -12.93 8.92
C PRO A 142 7.55 -13.44 9.30
N PRO A 143 6.92 -14.29 8.47
CA PRO A 143 5.62 -14.88 8.74
C PRO A 143 5.51 -15.57 10.12
N SER A 144 6.60 -16.17 10.60
CA SER A 144 6.64 -16.81 11.91
C SER A 144 6.56 -15.85 13.11
N TYR A 145 6.70 -14.54 12.91
CA TYR A 145 6.55 -13.54 13.96
C TYR A 145 5.08 -13.14 14.21
N ASN A 146 4.20 -13.42 13.25
CA ASN A 146 2.79 -13.04 13.33
C ASN A 146 2.15 -13.65 14.59
N LYS A 147 1.57 -12.79 15.43
CA LYS A 147 1.02 -13.19 16.75
C LYS A 147 -0.40 -13.72 16.66
N ASP A 148 -1.10 -13.39 15.58
CA ASP A 148 -2.51 -13.73 15.40
C ASP A 148 -2.66 -15.02 14.60
N ILE A 149 -1.73 -15.31 13.68
CA ILE A 149 -1.77 -16.48 12.81
C ILE A 149 -0.42 -17.19 12.82
N ALA A 150 -0.42 -18.48 13.13
CA ALA A 150 0.77 -19.32 13.03
C ALA A 150 1.04 -19.72 11.57
N PHE A 151 2.18 -19.30 11.02
CA PHE A 151 2.65 -19.70 9.69
C PHE A 151 3.89 -20.60 9.80
N GLY A 152 3.69 -21.90 9.63
CA GLY A 152 4.75 -22.92 9.73
C GLY A 152 5.52 -23.11 8.43
N ARG A 153 6.75 -23.61 8.53
CA ARG A 153 7.55 -24.09 7.39
C ARG A 153 7.84 -25.59 7.53
N HIS A 154 7.91 -26.30 6.41
CA HIS A 154 8.41 -27.66 6.40
C HIS A 154 9.92 -27.67 6.69
N ILE A 155 10.39 -28.72 7.39
CA ILE A 155 11.80 -28.85 7.81
C ILE A 155 12.39 -30.25 7.53
N ASP A 156 11.58 -31.17 7.03
CA ASP A 156 12.02 -32.48 6.57
C ASP A 156 12.90 -32.37 5.32
N LYS A 157 13.63 -33.44 5.01
CA LYS A 157 14.62 -33.43 3.92
C LYS A 157 13.97 -33.36 2.55
N GLU A 158 12.78 -33.94 2.41
CA GLU A 158 12.08 -34.12 1.14
C GLU A 158 11.37 -32.85 0.69
N THR A 159 10.82 -32.07 1.62
CA THR A 159 9.97 -30.91 1.32
C THR A 159 10.31 -29.64 2.10
N GLY A 160 11.39 -29.66 2.88
CA GLY A 160 11.78 -28.54 3.72
C GLY A 160 12.28 -27.31 2.96
N VAL A 161 12.04 -26.14 3.55
CA VAL A 161 12.54 -24.84 3.06
C VAL A 161 13.52 -24.22 4.07
N ALA A 162 14.26 -23.19 3.66
CA ALA A 162 15.22 -22.53 4.54
C ALA A 162 14.55 -21.91 5.79
N PRO A 163 15.31 -21.67 6.88
CA PRO A 163 14.84 -20.85 7.99
C PRO A 163 14.30 -19.49 7.52
N TRP A 164 13.35 -18.94 8.28
CA TRP A 164 12.90 -17.58 8.08
C TRP A 164 14.02 -16.58 8.32
N PHE A 165 13.96 -15.45 7.62
CA PHE A 165 14.88 -14.33 7.83
C PHE A 165 14.65 -13.68 9.20
N GLU A 166 15.71 -13.08 9.76
CA GLU A 166 15.60 -12.21 10.94
C GLU A 166 14.93 -10.88 10.56
N PRO A 167 14.24 -10.20 11.50
CA PRO A 167 13.64 -8.90 11.23
C PRO A 167 14.66 -7.90 10.68
N PHE A 168 14.25 -7.15 9.66
CA PHE A 168 15.13 -6.20 8.99
C PHE A 168 14.39 -4.92 8.61
N GLU A 169 15.17 -3.87 8.33
CA GLU A 169 14.67 -2.59 7.89
C GLU A 169 15.05 -2.30 6.44
N VAL A 170 14.17 -1.55 5.78
CA VAL A 170 14.34 -0.90 4.48
C VAL A 170 13.79 0.52 4.57
N SER A 171 14.42 1.46 3.87
CA SER A 171 14.06 2.88 3.98
C SER A 171 14.22 3.61 2.67
N TRP A 172 13.40 4.62 2.45
CA TRP A 172 13.46 5.50 1.29
C TRP A 172 13.14 6.94 1.67
N ASP A 173 13.68 7.86 0.89
CA ASP A 173 13.24 9.24 0.87
C ASP A 173 12.23 9.45 -0.26
N PHE A 174 11.19 10.25 -0.01
CA PHE A 174 10.20 10.62 -1.02
C PHE A 174 9.73 12.06 -0.84
N THR A 175 9.26 12.64 -1.95
CA THR A 175 8.63 13.95 -1.97
C THR A 175 7.12 13.77 -1.94
N TYR A 176 6.46 14.35 -0.94
CA TYR A 176 5.02 14.48 -0.93
C TYR A 176 4.62 15.89 -1.37
N SER A 177 3.82 15.96 -2.44
CA SER A 177 3.30 17.22 -3.00
C SER A 177 1.78 17.27 -3.07
N GLY A 178 1.10 16.31 -2.44
CA GLY A 178 -0.33 16.07 -2.56
C GLY A 178 -0.62 14.84 -3.44
N THR A 179 -1.70 14.13 -3.13
CA THR A 179 -2.32 13.20 -4.08
C THR A 179 -3.18 14.04 -5.02
N GLY A 180 -3.00 13.93 -6.33
CA GLY A 180 -3.85 14.63 -7.29
C GLY A 180 -5.32 14.37 -6.95
N ARG A 181 -6.03 15.40 -6.47
CA ARG A 181 -7.38 15.21 -5.90
C ARG A 181 -8.30 14.59 -6.96
N LYS A 182 -8.82 13.41 -6.67
CA LYS A 182 -9.98 12.84 -7.36
C LYS A 182 -11.18 13.77 -7.06
N GLY A 183 -11.56 14.60 -8.04
CA GLY A 183 -12.84 15.33 -8.04
C GLY A 183 -12.85 16.86 -7.84
N SER A 184 -11.78 17.61 -8.15
CA SER A 184 -11.85 19.09 -8.16
C SER A 184 -11.25 19.77 -9.41
N TYR A 185 -11.60 19.27 -10.60
CA TYR A 185 -11.55 20.03 -11.86
C TYR A 185 -12.92 19.99 -12.53
#